data_AF-A0A1G7KLI1-F1
#
_entry.id   AF-A0A1G7KLI1-F1
#
_cell.length_a   1.000
_cell.length_b   1.000
_cell.length_c   1.000
_cell.angle_alpha   90.00
_cell.angle_beta   90.00
_cell.angle_gamma   90.00
#
_symmetry.space_group_name_H-M   'P 1'
#
loop_
_entity.id
_entity.type
_entity.pdbx_description
1 polymer ?
#
loop_
_entity_poly.entity_id
_entity_poly.type
_entity_poly.pdbx_seq_one_letter_code
_entity_poly.pdbx_strand_id
1 'polypeptide(L)'
;MKCIYCDEEKAAGLFSLEHIFPESLGGKLCDDFFKTRAVCRDCNSKAGLVIDGPFLKGALTKNVQAMSQMDFVDPHSSSSWAPFFYKGQVRNLELKEGEVCEKWEGAHGEHVYHVHLEDAPIYDTYTGGNPIQRKRHPGRAYLFLTDAQSGKVCFTIRSFELQFKGAQRYAGNFDVEIEDQTTVGRIPEEHRAEFRKIHTLAFSRSPLSMSMAVDTGAEEKFMAKIARAFGFQLFGESYRDSDYSKRLKLAMLERDGDRRRELVHYLTRAPNMQQVAKFIHVRGTYTIYFHAIETGFILGLVMPNGDGYFIILSDEQALWADSRFDPYRDGVAHVVAHGANMFIGPLSFAELHAHNSGVGEHSGLAELERRRFGVVKPVSFQFTSILGTNGGLVQGGTKDLSKS
;
A
#
# COMPACT_ATOMS: atom_id res chain seq x y z
N MET A 1 -22.19 -6.58 -23.25
CA MET A 1 -20.73 -6.57 -22.99
C MET A 1 -20.43 -7.60 -21.93
N LYS A 2 -19.29 -8.30 -21.99
CA LYS A 2 -18.94 -9.34 -21.01
C LYS A 2 -17.90 -8.81 -20.01
N CYS A 3 -18.15 -9.00 -18.72
CA CYS A 3 -17.28 -8.50 -17.66
C CYS A 3 -16.01 -9.34 -17.53
N ILE A 4 -14.84 -8.70 -17.54
CA ILE A 4 -13.56 -9.44 -17.45
C ILE A 4 -13.30 -10.07 -16.09
N TYR A 5 -14.06 -9.75 -15.03
CA TYR A 5 -13.86 -10.38 -13.70
C TYR A 5 -14.85 -11.52 -13.41
N CYS A 6 -16.12 -11.41 -13.81
CA CYS A 6 -17.11 -12.46 -13.57
C CYS A 6 -17.43 -13.31 -14.82
N ASP A 7 -17.03 -12.89 -16.02
CA ASP A 7 -17.41 -13.47 -17.32
C ASP A 7 -18.92 -13.41 -17.64
N GLU A 8 -19.70 -12.63 -16.89
CA GLU A 8 -21.12 -12.46 -17.16
C GLU A 8 -21.36 -11.39 -18.24
N GLU A 9 -22.30 -11.66 -19.14
CA GLU A 9 -22.83 -10.66 -20.05
C GLU A 9 -23.78 -9.70 -19.32
N LYS A 10 -23.52 -8.39 -19.47
CA LYS A 10 -24.29 -7.32 -18.85
C LYS A 10 -24.53 -6.17 -19.84
N ALA A 11 -25.55 -5.37 -19.55
CA ALA A 11 -25.83 -4.13 -20.27
C ALA A 11 -24.68 -3.13 -20.09
N ALA A 12 -24.35 -2.35 -21.13
CA ALA A 12 -23.22 -1.42 -21.13
C ALA A 12 -23.26 -0.39 -19.97
N GLY A 13 -24.46 0.05 -19.57
CA GLY A 13 -24.65 0.99 -18.46
C GLY A 13 -24.26 0.43 -17.08
N LEU A 14 -24.07 -0.89 -16.95
CA LEU A 14 -23.66 -1.54 -15.70
C LEU A 14 -22.13 -1.65 -15.55
N PHE A 15 -21.37 -1.10 -16.49
CA PHE A 15 -19.91 -1.05 -16.44
C PHE A 15 -19.44 0.28 -15.84
N SER A 16 -18.23 0.26 -15.30
CA SER A 16 -17.57 1.41 -14.67
C SER A 16 -16.12 1.47 -15.11
N LEU A 17 -15.50 2.65 -14.98
CA LEU A 17 -14.06 2.78 -15.12
C LEU A 17 -13.39 2.06 -13.94
N GLU A 18 -12.57 1.07 -14.24
CA GLU A 18 -11.69 0.39 -13.31
C GLU A 18 -10.26 0.89 -13.50
N HIS A 19 -9.62 1.29 -12.40
CA HIS A 19 -8.19 1.52 -12.38
C HIS A 19 -7.52 0.17 -12.04
N ILE A 20 -6.88 -0.45 -13.03
CA ILE A 20 -6.27 -1.78 -12.88
C ILE A 20 -5.28 -1.75 -11.73
N PHE A 21 -4.38 -0.77 -11.78
CA PHE A 21 -3.56 -0.38 -10.65
C PHE A 21 -4.33 0.63 -9.78
N PRO A 22 -4.55 0.38 -8.47
CA PRO A 22 -5.44 1.21 -7.65
C PRO A 22 -5.04 2.68 -7.56
N GLU A 23 -6.04 3.58 -7.51
CA GLU A 23 -5.81 5.02 -7.36
C GLU A 23 -4.97 5.38 -6.12
N SER A 24 -5.16 4.65 -5.01
CA SER A 24 -4.40 4.87 -3.78
C SER A 24 -2.91 4.57 -3.91
N LEU A 25 -2.50 3.82 -4.94
CA LEU A 25 -1.10 3.56 -5.26
C LEU A 25 -0.57 4.47 -6.36
N GLY A 26 -1.38 5.44 -6.82
CA GLY A 26 -1.05 6.34 -7.93
C GLY A 26 -1.66 5.93 -9.27
N GLY A 27 -2.57 4.94 -9.33
CA GLY A 27 -3.21 4.51 -10.57
C GLY A 27 -3.94 5.59 -11.37
N LYS A 28 -4.35 6.69 -10.71
CA LYS A 28 -4.93 7.86 -11.37
C LYS A 28 -3.92 8.63 -12.24
N LEU A 29 -2.63 8.54 -11.89
CA LEU A 29 -1.52 9.19 -12.59
C LEU A 29 -1.14 8.43 -13.86
N CYS A 30 -1.44 7.13 -13.89
CA CYS A 30 -1.14 6.28 -15.03
C CYS A 30 -1.98 6.67 -16.25
N ASP A 31 -1.46 6.33 -17.42
CA ASP A 31 -2.15 6.49 -18.69
C ASP A 31 -3.36 5.53 -18.81
N ASP A 32 -3.99 5.52 -19.99
CA ASP A 32 -5.19 4.73 -20.23
C ASP A 32 -4.95 3.22 -20.36
N PHE A 33 -3.70 2.77 -20.55
CA PHE A 33 -3.38 1.33 -20.51
C PHE A 33 -3.69 0.73 -19.13
N PHE A 34 -3.54 1.52 -18.07
CA PHE A 34 -3.84 1.14 -16.69
C PHE A 34 -5.33 1.25 -16.31
N LYS A 35 -6.21 1.55 -17.28
CA LYS A 35 -7.64 1.80 -17.04
C LYS A 35 -8.50 0.99 -17.99
N THR A 36 -9.56 0.37 -17.48
CA THR A 36 -10.48 -0.40 -18.33
C THR A 36 -11.95 -0.11 -18.01
N ARG A 37 -12.80 -0.20 -19.03
CA ARG A 37 -14.27 -0.15 -18.89
C ARG A 37 -14.92 -1.52 -19.04
N ALA A 38 -14.11 -2.59 -19.06
CA ALA A 38 -14.59 -3.96 -19.23
C ALA A 38 -14.97 -4.65 -17.90
N VAL A 39 -15.05 -3.91 -16.80
CA VAL A 39 -15.43 -4.43 -15.48
C VAL A 39 -16.80 -3.86 -15.06
N CYS A 40 -17.73 -4.76 -14.69
CA CYS A 40 -19.03 -4.35 -14.17
C CYS A 40 -18.92 -3.70 -12.78
N ARG A 41 -19.85 -2.81 -12.44
CA ARG A 41 -19.86 -2.05 -11.17
C ARG A 41 -19.77 -2.94 -9.94
N ASP A 42 -20.46 -4.09 -9.96
CA ASP A 42 -20.47 -5.05 -8.84
C ASP A 42 -19.08 -5.64 -8.61
N CYS A 43 -18.43 -6.10 -9.70
CA CYS A 43 -17.09 -6.67 -9.64
C CYS A 43 -16.05 -5.63 -9.25
N ASN A 44 -16.14 -4.41 -9.79
CA ASN A 44 -15.26 -3.30 -9.41
C ASN A 44 -15.39 -3.01 -7.91
N SER A 45 -16.61 -2.78 -7.42
CA SER A 45 -16.87 -2.49 -6.00
C SER A 45 -16.40 -3.62 -5.09
N LYS A 46 -16.67 -4.88 -5.46
CA LYS A 46 -16.26 -6.06 -4.70
C LYS A 46 -14.73 -6.20 -4.70
N ALA A 47 -14.08 -6.07 -5.85
CA ALA A 47 -12.62 -6.16 -5.96
C ALA A 47 -11.93 -5.11 -5.09
N GLY A 48 -12.40 -3.85 -5.16
CA GLY A 48 -11.88 -2.78 -4.32
C GLY A 48 -11.98 -3.08 -2.82
N LEU A 49 -13.07 -3.71 -2.38
CA LEU A 49 -13.25 -4.07 -0.98
C LEU A 49 -12.48 -5.32 -0.58
N VAL A 50 -12.60 -6.44 -1.30
CA VAL A 50 -12.16 -7.77 -0.81
C VAL A 50 -10.86 -8.29 -1.40
N ILE A 51 -10.40 -7.70 -2.52
CA ILE A 51 -9.15 -8.09 -3.20
C ILE A 51 -8.10 -7.02 -2.97
N ASP A 52 -8.40 -5.79 -3.36
CA ASP A 52 -7.48 -4.66 -3.21
C ASP A 52 -7.40 -4.23 -1.74
N GLY A 53 -8.53 -4.24 -1.02
CA GLY A 53 -8.62 -3.84 0.39
C GLY A 53 -7.55 -4.46 1.30
N PRO A 54 -7.45 -5.81 1.41
CA PRO A 54 -6.45 -6.45 2.25
C PRO A 54 -5.01 -6.11 1.87
N PHE A 55 -4.74 -5.93 0.56
CA PHE A 55 -3.42 -5.54 0.08
C PHE A 55 -3.10 -4.08 0.44
N LEU A 56 -4.00 -3.15 0.11
CA LEU A 56 -3.81 -1.71 0.28
C LEU A 56 -3.87 -1.24 1.74
N LYS A 57 -4.66 -1.93 2.56
CA LYS A 57 -4.89 -1.62 3.97
C LYS A 57 -4.14 -2.58 4.90
N GLY A 58 -3.49 -3.62 4.38
CA GLY A 58 -2.62 -4.46 5.18
C GLY A 58 -1.50 -3.64 5.83
N ALA A 59 -1.20 -3.94 7.10
CA ALA A 59 -0.25 -3.15 7.89
C ALA A 59 1.13 -3.00 7.24
N LEU A 60 1.65 -4.07 6.64
CA LEU A 60 2.95 -4.07 5.96
C LEU A 60 2.93 -3.14 4.74
N THR A 61 1.98 -3.36 3.82
CA THR A 61 1.83 -2.53 2.62
C THR A 61 1.56 -1.07 2.97
N LYS A 62 0.75 -0.82 4.00
CA LYS A 62 0.42 0.54 4.42
C LYS A 62 1.66 1.29 4.89
N ASN A 63 2.55 0.61 5.61
CA ASN A 63 3.81 1.17 6.05
C ASN A 63 4.81 1.33 4.89
N VAL A 64 4.85 0.41 3.93
CA VAL A 64 5.65 0.57 2.70
C VAL A 64 5.17 1.78 1.88
N GLN A 65 3.86 1.98 1.78
CA GLN A 65 3.28 3.16 1.14
C GLN A 65 3.65 4.44 1.90
N ALA A 66 3.62 4.40 3.24
CA ALA A 66 4.04 5.54 4.04
C ALA A 66 5.52 5.88 3.78
N MET A 67 6.41 4.89 3.77
CA MET A 67 7.83 5.06 3.43
C MET A 67 8.03 5.66 2.03
N SER A 68 7.27 5.21 1.03
CA SER A 68 7.29 5.76 -0.33
C SER A 68 7.03 7.25 -0.35
N GLN A 69 6.02 7.70 0.40
CA GLN A 69 5.67 9.12 0.45
C GLN A 69 6.77 9.94 1.16
N MET A 70 7.37 9.40 2.22
CA MET A 70 8.41 10.09 2.99
C MET A 70 9.60 10.57 2.14
N ASP A 71 9.96 9.86 1.08
CA ASP A 71 11.08 10.25 0.20
C ASP A 71 10.84 11.60 -0.50
N PHE A 72 9.58 12.03 -0.63
CA PHE A 72 9.16 13.23 -1.35
C PHE A 72 8.56 14.30 -0.43
N VAL A 73 8.66 14.11 0.89
CA VAL A 73 8.19 15.08 1.88
C VAL A 73 9.20 16.22 2.04
N ASP A 74 8.77 17.43 1.72
CA ASP A 74 9.47 18.66 2.11
C ASP A 74 8.96 19.14 3.47
N PRO A 75 9.71 19.00 4.57
CA PRO A 75 9.24 19.44 5.89
C PRO A 75 9.11 20.97 6.01
N HIS A 76 9.70 21.74 5.09
CA HIS A 76 9.68 23.21 5.11
C HIS A 76 8.55 23.81 4.27
N SER A 77 7.96 23.02 3.36
CA SER A 77 6.79 23.45 2.58
C SER A 77 5.54 23.52 3.45
N SER A 78 4.71 24.55 3.25
CA SER A 78 3.41 24.75 3.89
C SER A 78 2.27 23.88 3.31
N SER A 79 2.51 23.14 2.21
CA SER A 79 1.56 22.19 1.64
C SER A 79 1.96 20.71 1.82
N SER A 80 3.18 20.45 2.27
CA SER A 80 3.71 19.11 2.45
C SER A 80 3.24 18.45 3.76
N TRP A 81 3.15 17.13 3.79
CA TRP A 81 2.77 16.36 4.99
C TRP A 81 3.36 14.96 4.93
N ALA A 82 3.54 14.32 6.09
CA ALA A 82 4.06 12.97 6.21
C ALA A 82 2.98 11.99 6.70
N PRO A 83 2.89 10.79 6.13
CA PRO A 83 2.06 9.74 6.71
C PRO A 83 2.62 9.25 8.05
N PHE A 84 1.72 8.98 8.98
CA PHE A 84 1.97 8.19 10.18
C PHE A 84 2.01 6.71 9.83
N PHE A 85 2.94 6.01 10.46
CA PHE A 85 3.14 4.58 10.33
C PHE A 85 2.28 3.82 11.32
N TYR A 86 1.62 2.76 10.85
CA TYR A 86 0.80 1.90 11.68
C TYR A 86 1.67 0.97 12.52
N LYS A 87 1.37 0.86 13.82
CA LYS A 87 2.11 0.01 14.77
C LYS A 87 1.28 -1.15 15.33
N GLY A 88 -0.05 -1.14 15.15
CA GLY A 88 -0.94 -2.20 15.61
C GLY A 88 -2.03 -1.71 16.56
N GLN A 89 -2.89 -2.65 16.96
CA GLN A 89 -3.91 -2.45 17.98
C GLN A 89 -3.30 -2.57 19.38
N VAL A 90 -3.58 -1.63 20.26
CA VAL A 90 -3.19 -1.61 21.67
C VAL A 90 -4.10 -2.56 22.47
N ARG A 91 -3.51 -3.55 23.16
CA ARG A 91 -4.24 -4.60 23.89
C ARG A 91 -4.36 -4.37 25.38
N ASN A 92 -3.46 -3.59 25.96
CA ASN A 92 -3.43 -3.27 27.39
C ASN A 92 -4.11 -1.93 27.72
N LEU A 93 -5.14 -1.55 26.95
CA LEU A 93 -5.92 -0.34 27.15
C LEU A 93 -7.41 -0.69 27.28
N GLU A 94 -7.97 -0.44 28.46
CA GLU A 94 -9.39 -0.65 28.72
C GLU A 94 -10.22 0.54 28.20
N LEU A 95 -11.02 0.30 27.17
CA LEU A 95 -11.92 1.26 26.53
C LEU A 95 -13.39 0.93 26.84
N LYS A 96 -14.33 1.68 26.23
CA LYS A 96 -15.75 1.32 26.30
C LYS A 96 -16.00 0.02 25.54
N GLU A 97 -17.11 -0.66 25.86
CA GLU A 97 -17.51 -1.88 25.18
C GLU A 97 -17.62 -1.65 23.67
N GLY A 98 -17.03 -2.56 22.89
CA GLY A 98 -17.01 -2.47 21.44
C GLY A 98 -16.07 -1.41 20.87
N GLU A 99 -15.18 -0.82 21.67
CA GLU A 99 -14.13 0.10 21.18
C GLU A 99 -12.73 -0.54 21.21
N VAL A 100 -11.93 -0.19 20.22
CA VAL A 100 -10.53 -0.57 20.06
C VAL A 100 -9.67 0.68 19.90
N CYS A 101 -8.37 0.57 20.22
CA CYS A 101 -7.41 1.63 19.97
C CYS A 101 -6.27 1.11 19.10
N GLU A 102 -6.00 1.80 18.01
CA GLU A 102 -4.82 1.61 17.17
C GLU A 102 -3.74 2.63 17.53
N LYS A 103 -2.47 2.21 17.45
CA LYS A 103 -1.31 3.10 17.59
C LYS A 103 -0.68 3.37 16.23
N TRP A 104 -0.38 4.64 16.01
CA TRP A 104 0.37 5.13 14.87
C TRP A 104 1.55 5.98 15.34
N GLU A 105 2.59 6.06 14.51
CA GLU A 105 3.83 6.78 14.83
C GLU A 105 4.20 7.75 13.73
N GLY A 106 4.52 8.98 14.14
CA GLY A 106 4.95 10.06 13.27
C GLY A 106 6.43 9.99 12.95
N ALA A 107 6.84 10.80 11.99
CA ALA A 107 8.19 10.74 11.45
C ALA A 107 9.26 11.28 12.41
N HIS A 108 8.88 12.10 13.41
CA HIS A 108 9.76 12.56 14.48
C HIS A 108 9.49 11.85 15.82
N GLY A 109 8.85 10.67 15.78
CA GLY A 109 8.57 9.84 16.94
C GLY A 109 7.26 10.19 17.65
N GLU A 110 6.43 11.04 17.08
CA GLU A 110 5.14 11.41 17.65
C GLU A 110 4.20 10.20 17.70
N HIS A 111 3.23 10.23 18.59
CA HIS A 111 2.30 9.12 18.77
C HIS A 111 0.88 9.57 18.48
N VAL A 112 0.15 8.75 17.72
CA VAL A 112 -1.28 8.92 17.55
C VAL A 112 -1.97 7.67 18.06
N TYR A 113 -2.95 7.87 18.95
CA TYR A 113 -3.85 6.83 19.41
C TYR A 113 -5.22 7.07 18.77
N HIS A 114 -5.66 6.14 17.94
CA HIS A 114 -6.93 6.23 17.23
C HIS A 114 -7.92 5.23 17.82
N VAL A 115 -8.91 5.77 18.55
CA VAL A 115 -9.99 5.01 19.17
C VAL A 115 -11.20 4.97 18.25
N HIS A 116 -11.72 3.77 18.03
CA HIS A 116 -12.92 3.58 17.24
C HIS A 116 -13.68 2.31 17.59
N LEU A 117 -14.91 2.17 17.06
CA LEU A 117 -15.68 0.94 17.17
C LEU A 117 -14.94 -0.24 16.52
N GLU A 118 -14.94 -1.38 17.20
CA GLU A 118 -14.50 -2.66 16.66
C GLU A 118 -15.30 -3.00 15.41
N ASP A 119 -14.61 -3.50 14.39
CA ASP A 119 -15.22 -3.87 13.13
C ASP A 119 -15.39 -5.41 13.04
N ALA A 120 -16.13 -5.88 12.04
CA ALA A 120 -16.30 -7.33 11.87
C ALA A 120 -14.96 -8.04 11.54
N PRO A 121 -14.77 -9.31 11.95
CA PRO A 121 -13.48 -10.02 11.82
C PRO A 121 -12.86 -10.08 10.42
N ILE A 122 -13.67 -9.95 9.36
CA ILE A 122 -13.17 -9.88 7.97
C ILE A 122 -12.27 -8.65 7.72
N TYR A 123 -12.32 -7.65 8.60
CA TYR A 123 -11.52 -6.43 8.52
C TYR A 123 -10.34 -6.41 9.50
N ASP A 124 -10.07 -7.49 10.24
CA ASP A 124 -9.00 -7.52 11.24
C ASP A 124 -7.62 -7.16 10.67
N THR A 125 -7.39 -7.48 9.39
CA THR A 125 -6.13 -7.20 8.68
C THR A 125 -6.07 -5.81 8.05
N TYR A 126 -7.14 -5.01 8.16
CA TYR A 126 -7.23 -3.68 7.59
C TYR A 126 -6.77 -2.67 8.64
N THR A 127 -5.64 -2.03 8.39
CA THR A 127 -5.17 -0.89 9.15
C THR A 127 -6.19 0.25 9.10
N GLY A 128 -6.63 0.71 10.27
CA GLY A 128 -7.72 1.67 10.41
C GLY A 128 -9.11 1.04 10.26
N GLY A 129 -9.22 -0.29 10.17
CA GLY A 129 -10.48 -1.00 10.15
C GLY A 129 -11.31 -0.87 8.87
N ASN A 130 -12.62 -1.12 8.99
CA ASN A 130 -13.57 -1.18 7.89
C ASN A 130 -13.76 0.20 7.21
N PRO A 131 -13.35 0.38 5.94
CA PRO A 131 -13.40 1.68 5.27
C PRO A 131 -14.81 2.28 5.15
N ILE A 132 -15.85 1.44 5.07
CA ILE A 132 -17.24 1.90 4.98
C ILE A 132 -17.70 2.45 6.33
N GLN A 133 -17.38 1.73 7.41
CA GLN A 133 -17.72 2.15 8.77
C GLN A 133 -16.93 3.38 9.19
N ARG A 134 -15.62 3.44 8.86
CA ARG A 134 -14.77 4.61 9.13
C ARG A 134 -15.26 5.90 8.46
N LYS A 135 -15.94 5.81 7.32
CA LYS A 135 -16.57 7.01 6.69
C LYS A 135 -17.76 7.54 7.49
N ARG A 136 -18.50 6.67 8.18
CA ARG A 136 -19.71 7.05 8.95
C ARG A 136 -19.42 7.35 10.40
N HIS A 137 -18.52 6.58 11.01
CA HIS A 137 -18.18 6.64 12.43
C HIS A 137 -16.66 6.67 12.60
N PRO A 138 -15.96 7.72 12.15
CA PRO A 138 -14.49 7.75 12.05
C PRO A 138 -13.74 7.62 13.38
N GLY A 139 -14.39 7.88 14.50
CA GLY A 139 -13.80 7.74 15.84
C GLY A 139 -13.04 8.98 16.30
N ARG A 140 -12.11 8.79 17.23
CA ARG A 140 -11.37 9.83 17.95
C ARG A 140 -9.87 9.56 17.86
N ALA A 141 -9.08 10.57 17.53
CA ALA A 141 -7.64 10.44 17.45
C ALA A 141 -6.95 11.44 18.39
N TYR A 142 -5.95 10.98 19.12
CA TYR A 142 -5.20 11.75 20.11
C TYR A 142 -3.74 11.86 19.67
N LEU A 143 -3.25 13.08 19.47
CA LEU A 143 -1.86 13.34 19.06
C LEU A 143 -0.99 13.70 20.26
N PHE A 144 0.14 13.01 20.41
CA PHE A 144 1.17 13.31 21.40
C PHE A 144 2.47 13.66 20.68
N LEU A 145 2.96 14.89 20.92
CA LEU A 145 4.19 15.42 20.34
C LEU A 145 5.40 15.01 21.19
N THR A 146 6.52 14.75 20.54
CA THR A 146 7.81 14.41 21.18
C THR A 146 8.87 15.49 21.03
N ASP A 147 8.60 16.52 20.20
CA ASP A 147 9.51 17.62 19.89
C ASP A 147 8.79 18.96 20.17
N ALA A 148 9.55 19.98 20.56
CA ALA A 148 9.05 21.33 20.85
C ALA A 148 9.40 22.34 19.74
N GLN A 149 10.16 21.94 18.72
CA GLN A 149 10.53 22.80 17.61
C GLN A 149 9.29 23.15 16.77
N SER A 150 8.93 24.43 16.74
CA SER A 150 7.70 24.95 16.11
C SER A 150 7.48 24.44 14.68
N GLY A 151 8.52 24.42 13.84
CA GLY A 151 8.42 23.92 12.47
C GLY A 151 7.99 22.45 12.39
N LYS A 152 8.57 21.57 13.22
CA LYS A 152 8.20 20.15 13.29
C LYS A 152 6.81 19.96 13.87
N VAL A 153 6.48 20.72 14.92
CA VAL A 153 5.14 20.71 15.53
C VAL A 153 4.06 21.05 14.50
N CYS A 154 4.19 22.17 13.78
CA CYS A 154 3.23 22.56 12.75
C CYS A 154 3.15 21.53 11.62
N PHE A 155 4.28 20.96 11.20
CA PHE A 155 4.31 19.90 10.20
C PHE A 155 3.57 18.64 10.65
N THR A 156 3.76 18.21 11.89
CA THR A 156 3.12 17.02 12.46
C THR A 156 1.63 17.22 12.69
N ILE A 157 1.21 18.38 13.20
CA ILE A 157 -0.22 18.72 13.37
C ILE A 157 -0.94 18.64 12.02
N ARG A 158 -0.40 19.26 10.97
CA ARG A 158 -0.96 19.18 9.61
C ARG A 158 -1.03 17.76 9.08
N SER A 159 0.03 16.98 9.29
CA SER A 159 0.06 15.56 8.91
C SER A 159 -1.05 14.77 9.61
N PHE A 160 -1.26 15.04 10.90
CA PHE A 160 -2.29 14.40 11.71
C PHE A 160 -3.69 14.78 11.23
N GLU A 161 -3.91 16.07 10.95
CA GLU A 161 -5.17 16.58 10.41
C GLU A 161 -5.52 15.98 9.06
N LEU A 162 -4.55 15.81 8.16
CA LEU A 162 -4.78 15.24 6.83
C LEU A 162 -5.05 13.73 6.87
N GLN A 163 -4.29 12.98 7.67
CA GLN A 163 -4.45 11.53 7.77
C GLN A 163 -5.73 11.13 8.52
N PHE A 164 -6.09 11.88 9.58
CA PHE A 164 -7.25 11.60 10.43
C PHE A 164 -8.40 12.59 10.21
N LYS A 165 -8.51 13.18 9.01
CA LYS A 165 -9.51 14.24 8.67
C LYS A 165 -10.97 13.91 8.96
N GLY A 166 -11.32 12.62 9.02
CA GLY A 166 -12.67 12.19 9.38
C GLY A 166 -12.88 12.15 10.89
N ALA A 167 -11.85 11.85 11.68
CA ALA A 167 -11.96 11.63 13.11
C ALA A 167 -12.05 12.96 13.87
N GLN A 168 -12.63 12.90 15.08
CA GLN A 168 -12.44 13.95 16.07
C GLN A 168 -10.97 13.94 16.50
N ARG A 169 -10.31 15.10 16.46
CA ARG A 169 -8.85 15.22 16.63
C ARG A 169 -8.54 16.00 17.89
N TYR A 170 -7.77 15.42 18.79
CA TYR A 170 -7.50 16.00 20.10
C TYR A 170 -6.00 16.14 20.37
N ALA A 171 -5.63 17.29 20.96
CA ALA A 171 -4.27 17.56 21.43
C ALA A 171 -4.00 16.81 22.74
N GLY A 172 -2.95 15.98 22.76
CA GLY A 172 -2.66 15.08 23.88
C GLY A 172 -1.70 15.65 24.93
N ASN A 173 -0.77 16.51 24.54
CA ASN A 173 0.24 17.09 25.45
C ASN A 173 0.68 18.52 25.06
N PHE A 174 -0.17 19.23 24.32
CA PHE A 174 0.08 20.61 23.90
C PHE A 174 -1.23 21.40 23.92
N ASP A 175 -1.11 22.71 24.05
CA ASP A 175 -2.26 23.61 24.08
C ASP A 175 -2.70 23.99 22.67
N VAL A 176 -4.01 24.08 22.49
CA VAL A 176 -4.64 24.64 21.28
C VAL A 176 -5.58 25.78 21.69
N GLU A 177 -5.51 26.87 20.94
CA GLU A 177 -6.32 28.07 21.15
C GLU A 177 -7.67 28.00 20.42
N ILE A 178 -7.86 27.03 19.52
CA ILE A 178 -9.00 26.94 18.60
C ILE A 178 -9.93 25.77 19.01
N GLU A 179 -11.24 26.02 19.08
CA GLU A 179 -12.29 25.03 19.38
C GLU A 179 -12.98 24.45 18.13
N ASP A 180 -12.49 24.73 16.92
CA ASP A 180 -13.07 24.25 15.68
C ASP A 180 -12.83 22.73 15.50
N GLN A 181 -13.90 22.00 15.17
CA GLN A 181 -13.89 20.57 14.87
C GLN A 181 -13.13 20.23 13.58
N THR A 182 -12.88 21.21 12.70
CA THR A 182 -12.09 21.00 11.47
C THR A 182 -10.58 20.92 11.72
N THR A 183 -10.12 21.27 12.91
CA THR A 183 -8.71 21.26 13.33
C THR A 183 -8.49 20.39 14.57
N VAL A 184 -7.25 20.27 15.04
CA VAL A 184 -6.98 19.67 16.35
C VAL A 184 -7.57 20.54 17.46
N GLY A 185 -8.44 19.94 18.29
CA GLY A 185 -9.13 20.61 19.38
C GLY A 185 -8.70 20.15 20.77
N ARG A 186 -9.29 20.81 21.78
CA ARG A 186 -9.16 20.41 23.19
C ARG A 186 -9.95 19.14 23.47
N ILE A 187 -9.55 18.41 24.51
CA ILE A 187 -10.23 17.19 24.95
C ILE A 187 -11.52 17.54 25.71
N PRO A 188 -12.71 17.13 25.21
CA PRO A 188 -13.98 17.34 25.89
C PRO A 188 -14.08 16.57 27.22
N GLU A 189 -14.93 17.04 28.14
CA GLU A 189 -15.13 16.40 29.46
C GLU A 189 -15.50 14.91 29.34
N GLU A 190 -16.39 14.58 28.40
CA GLU A 190 -16.86 13.22 28.12
C GLU A 190 -15.77 12.23 27.67
N HIS A 191 -14.59 12.73 27.27
CA HIS A 191 -13.45 11.91 26.84
C HIS A 191 -12.28 11.97 27.82
N ARG A 192 -12.35 12.76 28.91
CA ARG A 192 -11.23 12.92 29.84
C ARG A 192 -10.79 11.63 30.51
N ALA A 193 -11.72 10.74 30.86
CA ALA A 193 -11.38 9.45 31.48
C ALA A 193 -10.60 8.54 30.51
N GLU A 194 -11.03 8.45 29.26
CA GLU A 194 -10.32 7.73 28.18
C GLU A 194 -8.95 8.36 27.94
N PHE A 195 -8.91 9.69 27.78
CA PHE A 195 -7.67 10.42 27.57
C PHE A 195 -6.64 10.18 28.68
N ARG A 196 -7.03 10.19 29.96
CA ARG A 196 -6.09 9.92 31.08
C ARG A 196 -5.42 8.55 30.95
N LYS A 197 -6.17 7.52 30.51
CA LYS A 197 -5.62 6.19 30.27
C LYS A 197 -4.61 6.20 29.12
N ILE A 198 -4.98 6.83 28.00
CA ILE A 198 -4.10 6.98 26.83
C ILE A 198 -2.86 7.79 27.16
N HIS A 199 -2.99 8.92 27.87
CA HIS A 199 -1.88 9.77 28.28
C HIS A 199 -0.91 9.01 29.20
N THR A 200 -1.43 8.29 30.19
CA THR A 200 -0.59 7.45 31.06
C THR A 200 0.19 6.42 30.24
N LEU A 201 -0.47 5.81 29.25
CA LEU A 201 0.15 4.85 28.35
C LEU A 201 1.22 5.47 27.45
N ALA A 202 0.96 6.66 26.89
CA ALA A 202 1.85 7.38 25.98
C ALA A 202 3.18 7.79 26.63
N PHE A 203 3.15 8.10 27.92
CA PHE A 203 4.34 8.50 28.69
C PHE A 203 4.88 7.41 29.61
N SER A 204 4.28 6.21 29.57
CA SER A 204 4.77 5.08 30.33
C SER A 204 6.09 4.56 29.75
N ARG A 205 7.01 4.16 30.64
CA ARG A 205 8.20 3.38 30.26
C ARG A 205 7.92 1.89 30.14
N SER A 206 6.70 1.45 30.48
CA SER A 206 6.31 0.05 30.35
C SER A 206 6.14 -0.33 28.88
N PRO A 207 6.55 -1.55 28.48
CA PRO A 207 6.29 -2.05 27.13
C PRO A 207 4.80 -1.99 26.78
N LEU A 208 4.50 -1.54 25.57
CA LEU A 208 3.14 -1.57 25.03
C LEU A 208 2.82 -2.98 24.53
N SER A 209 1.68 -3.52 24.96
CA SER A 209 1.15 -4.75 24.36
C SER A 209 0.39 -4.37 23.09
N MET A 210 0.96 -4.73 21.93
CA MET A 210 0.36 -4.44 20.63
C MET A 210 0.20 -5.74 19.83
N SER A 211 -0.81 -5.76 18.96
CA SER A 211 -1.02 -6.85 18.00
C SER A 211 -1.25 -6.30 16.61
N MET A 212 -0.85 -7.06 15.61
CA MET A 212 -1.05 -6.74 14.20
C MET A 212 -1.46 -8.00 13.47
N ALA A 213 -2.64 -7.99 12.85
CA ALA A 213 -3.07 -9.06 11.96
C ALA A 213 -2.56 -8.81 10.53
N VAL A 214 -2.18 -9.87 9.84
CA VAL A 214 -1.64 -9.83 8.48
C VAL A 214 -2.32 -10.91 7.63
N ASP A 215 -2.86 -10.53 6.47
CA ASP A 215 -3.35 -11.48 5.47
C ASP A 215 -2.19 -11.86 4.55
N THR A 216 -1.63 -13.06 4.73
CA THR A 216 -0.50 -13.57 3.95
C THR A 216 -0.85 -13.96 2.51
N GLY A 217 -2.13 -13.90 2.14
CA GLY A 217 -2.60 -14.16 0.79
C GLY A 217 -3.09 -12.91 0.05
N ALA A 218 -2.98 -11.73 0.65
CA ALA A 218 -3.48 -10.48 0.08
C ALA A 218 -2.76 -10.14 -1.23
N GLU A 219 -1.44 -10.28 -1.25
CA GLU A 219 -0.58 -9.97 -2.40
C GLU A 219 -0.86 -10.91 -3.56
N GLU A 220 -1.04 -12.21 -3.31
CA GLU A 220 -1.35 -13.19 -4.35
C GLU A 220 -2.71 -12.88 -5.02
N LYS A 221 -3.75 -12.62 -4.23
CA LYS A 221 -5.09 -12.23 -4.77
C LYS A 221 -5.01 -10.94 -5.58
N PHE A 222 -4.27 -9.94 -5.08
CA PHE A 222 -4.04 -8.68 -5.77
C PHE A 222 -3.30 -8.87 -7.09
N MET A 223 -2.21 -9.64 -7.09
CA MET A 223 -1.43 -9.97 -8.29
C MET A 223 -2.28 -10.71 -9.33
N ALA A 224 -3.12 -11.67 -8.92
CA ALA A 224 -4.03 -12.35 -9.84
C ALA A 224 -5.05 -11.38 -10.48
N LYS A 225 -5.55 -10.40 -9.72
CA LYS A 225 -6.48 -9.37 -10.21
C LYS A 225 -5.86 -8.47 -11.25
N ILE A 226 -4.69 -7.92 -10.95
CA ILE A 226 -4.01 -7.03 -11.89
C ILE A 226 -3.49 -7.81 -13.11
N ALA A 227 -3.02 -9.05 -12.96
CA ALA A 227 -2.61 -9.89 -14.07
C ALA A 227 -3.78 -10.15 -15.02
N ARG A 228 -4.94 -10.56 -14.52
CA ARG A 228 -6.11 -10.79 -15.37
C ARG A 228 -6.55 -9.54 -16.12
N ALA A 229 -6.49 -8.38 -15.48
CA ALA A 229 -6.86 -7.12 -16.12
C ALA A 229 -5.84 -6.64 -17.15
N PHE A 230 -4.53 -6.67 -16.84
CA PHE A 230 -3.49 -6.31 -17.79
C PHE A 230 -3.43 -7.27 -18.97
N GLY A 231 -3.70 -8.56 -18.77
CA GLY A 231 -3.73 -9.53 -19.87
C GLY A 231 -4.84 -9.23 -20.85
N PHE A 232 -6.00 -8.82 -20.34
CA PHE A 232 -7.07 -8.32 -21.20
C PHE A 232 -6.66 -7.05 -21.95
N GLN A 233 -5.92 -6.12 -21.32
CA GLN A 233 -5.44 -4.91 -22.01
C GLN A 233 -4.42 -5.22 -23.12
N LEU A 234 -3.54 -6.20 -22.89
CA LEU A 234 -2.49 -6.56 -23.84
C LEU A 234 -3.02 -7.40 -25.00
N PHE A 235 -3.89 -8.37 -24.71
CA PHE A 235 -4.25 -9.42 -25.66
C PHE A 235 -5.73 -9.35 -26.09
N GLY A 236 -6.55 -8.57 -25.40
CA GLY A 236 -7.98 -8.42 -25.70
C GLY A 236 -8.79 -9.68 -25.44
N GLU A 237 -9.77 -9.93 -26.31
CA GLU A 237 -10.78 -10.96 -26.12
C GLU A 237 -10.23 -12.40 -26.18
N SER A 238 -9.19 -12.64 -26.98
CA SER A 238 -8.54 -13.95 -27.05
C SER A 238 -7.99 -14.39 -25.69
N TYR A 239 -7.46 -13.45 -24.90
CA TYR A 239 -6.99 -13.74 -23.56
C TYR A 239 -8.12 -13.97 -22.57
N ARG A 240 -9.24 -13.25 -22.66
CA ARG A 240 -10.37 -13.49 -21.77
C ARG A 240 -10.82 -14.95 -21.81
N ASP A 241 -10.83 -15.53 -23.00
CA ASP A 241 -11.34 -16.88 -23.24
C ASP A 241 -10.24 -17.97 -23.12
N SER A 242 -9.00 -17.56 -22.86
CA SER A 242 -7.83 -18.42 -22.60
C SER A 242 -7.96 -19.19 -21.27
N ASP A 243 -7.29 -20.34 -21.19
CA ASP A 243 -7.34 -21.18 -19.98
C ASP A 243 -6.56 -20.56 -18.82
N TYR A 244 -5.44 -19.89 -19.11
CA TYR A 244 -4.70 -19.16 -18.09
C TYR A 244 -5.53 -18.06 -17.43
N SER A 245 -6.24 -17.27 -18.24
CA SER A 245 -7.11 -16.21 -17.74
C SER A 245 -8.19 -16.77 -16.81
N LYS A 246 -8.86 -17.87 -17.19
CA LYS A 246 -9.86 -18.54 -16.33
C LYS A 246 -9.27 -18.95 -14.98
N ARG A 247 -8.04 -19.47 -14.95
CA ARG A 247 -7.33 -19.80 -13.70
C ARG A 247 -7.07 -18.58 -12.83
N LEU A 248 -6.66 -17.45 -13.43
CA LEU A 248 -6.48 -16.19 -12.70
C LEU A 248 -7.78 -15.69 -12.03
N LYS A 249 -8.93 -15.81 -12.69
CA LYS A 249 -10.23 -15.48 -12.09
C LYS A 249 -10.52 -16.30 -10.84
N LEU A 250 -10.23 -17.60 -10.88
CA LEU A 250 -10.39 -18.47 -9.72
C LEU A 250 -9.41 -18.04 -8.61
N ALA A 251 -8.14 -17.80 -8.96
CA ALA A 251 -7.10 -17.42 -8.01
C ALA A 251 -7.39 -16.09 -7.29
N MET A 252 -8.02 -15.12 -7.96
CA MET A 252 -8.44 -13.84 -7.36
C MET A 252 -9.39 -13.99 -6.16
N LEU A 253 -10.19 -15.06 -6.14
CA LEU A 253 -11.24 -15.27 -5.15
C LEU A 253 -10.97 -16.46 -4.21
N GLU A 254 -10.00 -17.32 -4.55
CA GLU A 254 -9.61 -18.45 -3.74
C GLU A 254 -9.02 -17.97 -2.41
N ARG A 255 -9.51 -18.54 -1.30
CA ARG A 255 -9.07 -18.20 0.06
C ARG A 255 -7.89 -19.05 0.49
N ASP A 256 -7.88 -20.31 0.09
CA ASP A 256 -6.80 -21.25 0.40
C ASP A 256 -5.55 -20.89 -0.41
N GLY A 257 -4.45 -20.59 0.28
CA GLY A 257 -3.22 -20.16 -0.36
C GLY A 257 -2.54 -21.27 -1.18
N ASP A 258 -2.65 -22.53 -0.75
CA ASP A 258 -2.04 -23.65 -1.48
C ASP A 258 -2.82 -23.93 -2.76
N ARG A 259 -4.14 -24.02 -2.67
CA ARG A 259 -5.00 -24.14 -3.84
C ARG A 259 -4.85 -22.96 -4.81
N ARG A 260 -4.67 -21.75 -4.29
CA ARG A 260 -4.43 -20.56 -5.14
C ARG A 260 -3.13 -20.70 -5.95
N ARG A 261 -2.07 -21.25 -5.35
CA ARG A 261 -0.78 -21.49 -6.01
C ARG A 261 -0.82 -22.65 -7.02
N GLU A 262 -1.75 -23.57 -6.90
CA GLU A 262 -2.00 -24.61 -7.91
C GLU A 262 -2.67 -24.04 -9.17
N LEU A 263 -3.48 -22.99 -9.02
CA LEU A 263 -4.19 -22.37 -10.14
C LEU A 263 -3.25 -21.59 -11.06
N VAL A 264 -2.29 -20.86 -10.51
CA VAL A 264 -1.44 -19.93 -11.28
C VAL A 264 0.01 -19.94 -10.82
N HIS A 265 0.91 -19.55 -11.70
CA HIS A 265 2.35 -19.58 -11.46
C HIS A 265 2.82 -18.25 -10.87
N TYR A 266 2.92 -18.20 -9.54
CA TYR A 266 3.62 -17.12 -8.86
C TYR A 266 5.13 -17.34 -8.93
N LEU A 267 5.85 -16.32 -9.39
CA LEU A 267 7.31 -16.31 -9.44
C LEU A 267 7.92 -15.45 -8.32
N THR A 268 7.09 -14.91 -7.43
CA THR A 268 7.49 -14.07 -6.29
C THR A 268 8.59 -14.70 -5.43
N ARG A 269 8.65 -16.03 -5.29
CA ARG A 269 9.69 -16.68 -4.47
C ARG A 269 10.92 -17.16 -5.27
N ALA A 270 10.94 -16.94 -6.58
CA ALA A 270 12.03 -17.39 -7.44
C ALA A 270 13.26 -16.46 -7.23
N PRO A 271 14.44 -16.99 -6.84
CA PRO A 271 15.61 -16.16 -6.51
C PRO A 271 16.07 -15.25 -7.65
N ASN A 272 16.02 -15.75 -8.89
CA ASN A 272 16.28 -14.99 -10.10
C ASN A 272 15.29 -13.82 -10.27
N MET A 273 14.01 -14.00 -9.96
CA MET A 273 13.06 -12.89 -10.03
C MET A 273 13.28 -11.83 -8.98
N GLN A 274 13.74 -12.22 -7.78
CA GLN A 274 14.15 -11.24 -6.77
C GLN A 274 15.41 -10.48 -7.17
N GLN A 275 16.30 -11.05 -7.99
CA GLN A 275 17.40 -10.29 -8.59
C GLN A 275 16.88 -9.31 -9.65
N VAL A 276 15.95 -9.73 -10.51
CA VAL A 276 15.28 -8.83 -11.47
C VAL A 276 14.65 -7.65 -10.75
N ALA A 277 13.93 -7.89 -9.64
CA ALA A 277 13.33 -6.83 -8.84
C ALA A 277 14.35 -5.76 -8.43
N LYS A 278 15.57 -6.15 -8.01
CA LYS A 278 16.64 -5.21 -7.65
C LYS A 278 17.11 -4.36 -8.83
N PHE A 279 17.15 -4.91 -10.04
CA PHE A 279 17.58 -4.16 -11.23
C PHE A 279 16.55 -3.13 -11.69
N ILE A 280 15.26 -3.43 -11.52
CA ILE A 280 14.15 -2.57 -11.95
C ILE A 280 13.55 -1.72 -10.81
N HIS A 281 14.06 -1.87 -9.58
CA HIS A 281 13.60 -1.10 -8.45
C HIS A 281 14.01 0.36 -8.60
N VAL A 282 13.03 1.25 -8.50
CA VAL A 282 13.27 2.69 -8.31
C VAL A 282 12.78 3.04 -6.91
N ARG A 283 13.70 3.53 -6.07
CA ARG A 283 13.46 3.78 -4.65
C ARG A 283 12.17 4.58 -4.43
N GLY A 284 11.35 4.22 -3.45
CA GLY A 284 10.17 5.02 -3.11
C GLY A 284 9.06 5.02 -4.16
N THR A 285 9.12 4.16 -5.18
CA THR A 285 8.10 4.05 -6.24
C THR A 285 7.58 2.62 -6.38
N TYR A 286 6.44 2.47 -7.06
CA TYR A 286 6.02 1.17 -7.58
C TYR A 286 6.54 1.00 -9.00
N THR A 287 7.23 -0.11 -9.30
CA THR A 287 7.60 -0.47 -10.67
C THR A 287 6.71 -1.60 -11.15
N ILE A 288 5.95 -1.38 -12.22
CA ILE A 288 5.12 -2.38 -12.89
C ILE A 288 5.87 -2.84 -14.14
N TYR A 289 6.20 -4.12 -14.20
CA TYR A 289 7.12 -4.70 -15.18
C TYR A 289 6.45 -5.80 -15.98
N PHE A 290 6.67 -5.79 -17.29
CA PHE A 290 6.17 -6.79 -18.22
C PHE A 290 7.33 -7.40 -18.98
N HIS A 291 7.38 -8.73 -19.09
CA HIS A 291 8.47 -9.40 -19.79
C HIS A 291 8.01 -10.69 -20.45
N ALA A 292 8.19 -10.79 -21.77
CA ALA A 292 7.90 -11.99 -22.53
C ALA A 292 9.16 -12.85 -22.61
N ILE A 293 9.14 -14.02 -21.97
CA ILE A 293 10.18 -15.04 -22.08
C ILE A 293 9.61 -16.29 -22.72
N GLU A 294 10.47 -17.23 -23.12
CA GLU A 294 10.07 -18.47 -23.79
C GLU A 294 8.96 -19.23 -23.06
N THR A 295 9.01 -19.24 -21.73
CA THR A 295 8.06 -19.99 -20.88
C THR A 295 6.80 -19.21 -20.49
N GLY A 296 6.68 -17.94 -20.87
CA GLY A 296 5.48 -17.16 -20.61
C GLY A 296 5.67 -15.65 -20.60
N PHE A 297 4.55 -14.95 -20.58
CA PHE A 297 4.49 -13.50 -20.40
C PHE A 297 4.36 -13.20 -18.91
N ILE A 298 5.31 -12.46 -18.32
CA ILE A 298 5.41 -12.20 -16.89
C ILE A 298 4.88 -10.79 -16.57
N LEU A 299 4.14 -10.69 -15.46
CA LEU A 299 3.86 -9.43 -14.78
C LEU A 299 4.64 -9.38 -13.46
N GLY A 300 5.40 -8.31 -13.27
CA GLY A 300 6.08 -7.96 -12.03
C GLY A 300 5.51 -6.69 -11.41
N LEU A 301 5.47 -6.65 -10.09
CA LEU A 301 5.22 -5.46 -9.28
C LEU A 301 6.34 -5.36 -8.24
N VAL A 302 7.20 -4.36 -8.38
CA VAL A 302 8.21 -4.04 -7.36
C VAL A 302 7.68 -2.92 -6.49
N MET A 303 7.67 -3.17 -5.19
CA MET A 303 7.20 -2.24 -4.19
C MET A 303 8.25 -1.15 -3.88
N PRO A 304 7.84 -0.03 -3.26
CA PRO A 304 8.75 1.04 -2.87
C PRO A 304 9.96 0.64 -2.04
N ASN A 305 9.82 -0.42 -1.22
CA ASN A 305 10.89 -0.97 -0.40
C ASN A 305 11.80 -1.98 -1.16
N GLY A 306 11.52 -2.28 -2.42
CA GLY A 306 12.29 -3.18 -3.27
C GLY A 306 11.76 -4.62 -3.33
N ASP A 307 10.73 -4.95 -2.55
CA ASP A 307 10.12 -6.29 -2.59
C ASP A 307 9.43 -6.51 -3.95
N GLY A 308 9.78 -7.60 -4.63
CA GLY A 308 9.21 -7.93 -5.94
C GLY A 308 8.15 -9.02 -5.86
N TYR A 309 6.99 -8.79 -6.49
CA TYR A 309 5.92 -9.76 -6.68
C TYR A 309 5.79 -10.08 -8.15
N PHE A 310 5.82 -11.36 -8.52
CA PHE A 310 5.80 -11.77 -9.91
C PHE A 310 4.80 -12.88 -10.15
N ILE A 311 4.11 -12.83 -11.27
CA ILE A 311 3.11 -13.80 -11.71
C ILE A 311 3.19 -13.96 -13.22
N ILE A 312 2.96 -15.17 -13.72
CA ILE A 312 2.73 -15.36 -15.15
C ILE A 312 1.37 -14.76 -15.51
N LEU A 313 1.37 -13.96 -16.56
CA LEU A 313 0.21 -13.32 -17.16
C LEU A 313 -0.48 -14.29 -18.13
N SER A 314 0.32 -14.99 -18.96
CA SER A 314 -0.10 -16.08 -19.84
C SER A 314 1.07 -17.00 -20.17
N ASP A 315 0.83 -18.31 -20.23
CA ASP A 315 1.74 -19.33 -20.76
C ASP A 315 1.43 -19.70 -22.23
N GLU A 316 0.45 -19.05 -22.87
CA GLU A 316 0.01 -19.32 -24.23
C GLU A 316 0.77 -18.43 -25.23
N GLN A 317 1.91 -18.93 -25.74
CA GLN A 317 2.81 -18.16 -26.62
C GLN A 317 2.12 -17.52 -27.83
N ALA A 318 1.08 -18.16 -28.37
CA ALA A 318 0.30 -17.64 -29.50
C ALA A 318 -0.31 -16.25 -29.24
N LEU A 319 -0.55 -15.86 -27.98
CA LEU A 319 -1.08 -14.54 -27.63
C LEU A 319 -0.06 -13.41 -27.78
N TRP A 320 1.24 -13.72 -27.76
CA TRP A 320 2.33 -12.75 -27.77
C TRP A 320 3.46 -13.10 -28.76
N ALA A 321 3.19 -14.00 -29.70
CA ALA A 321 4.16 -14.41 -30.71
C ALA A 321 4.42 -13.31 -31.76
N ASP A 322 3.46 -12.41 -31.99
CA ASP A 322 3.57 -11.38 -33.02
C ASP A 322 4.53 -10.23 -32.63
N SER A 323 4.99 -9.49 -33.64
CA SER A 323 6.01 -8.45 -33.48
C SER A 323 5.56 -7.23 -32.68
N ARG A 324 4.25 -7.04 -32.42
CA ARG A 324 3.78 -5.97 -31.53
C ARG A 324 4.26 -6.20 -30.09
N PHE A 325 4.64 -7.43 -29.76
CA PHE A 325 5.17 -7.79 -28.44
C PHE A 325 6.70 -7.78 -28.37
N ASP A 326 7.41 -7.42 -29.45
CA ASP A 326 8.87 -7.36 -29.45
C ASP A 326 9.45 -6.47 -28.34
N PRO A 327 8.89 -5.28 -28.03
CA PRO A 327 9.37 -4.47 -26.90
C PRO A 327 9.32 -5.19 -25.54
N TYR A 328 8.38 -6.12 -25.36
CA TYR A 328 8.24 -6.88 -24.11
C TYR A 328 9.26 -8.02 -23.99
N ARG A 329 9.88 -8.43 -25.09
CA ARG A 329 10.96 -9.44 -25.08
C ARG A 329 12.20 -8.93 -24.37
N ASP A 330 12.47 -7.63 -24.47
CA ASP A 330 13.54 -6.96 -23.72
C ASP A 330 13.08 -6.47 -22.34
N GLY A 331 11.77 -6.48 -22.10
CA GLY A 331 11.16 -6.06 -20.84
C GLY A 331 10.75 -4.59 -20.84
N VAL A 332 9.54 -4.32 -20.34
CA VAL A 332 8.94 -2.99 -20.26
C VAL A 332 8.57 -2.67 -18.82
N ALA A 333 9.05 -1.54 -18.31
CA ALA A 333 8.77 -1.03 -16.98
C ALA A 333 7.94 0.25 -17.01
N HIS A 334 7.09 0.41 -16.01
CA HIS A 334 6.35 1.64 -15.72
C HIS A 334 6.57 1.97 -14.25
N VAL A 335 6.99 3.20 -13.98
CA VAL A 335 7.34 3.68 -12.63
C VAL A 335 6.25 4.64 -12.16
N VAL A 336 5.62 4.31 -11.04
CA VAL A 336 4.57 5.11 -10.39
C VAL A 336 5.12 5.67 -9.09
N ALA A 337 5.38 6.98 -9.07
CA ALA A 337 5.83 7.69 -7.90
C ALA A 337 4.68 8.51 -7.31
N HIS A 338 3.82 7.85 -6.54
CA HIS A 338 2.63 8.48 -5.96
C HIS A 338 2.96 9.71 -5.09
N GLY A 339 4.01 9.60 -4.26
CA GLY A 339 4.47 10.72 -3.41
C GLY A 339 5.02 11.92 -4.20
N ALA A 340 5.54 11.70 -5.42
CA ALA A 340 6.03 12.75 -6.31
C ALA A 340 4.98 13.25 -7.31
N ASN A 341 3.78 12.64 -7.31
CA ASN A 341 2.75 12.86 -8.33
C ASN A 341 3.28 12.65 -9.77
N MET A 342 4.04 11.57 -9.99
CA MET A 342 4.67 11.26 -11.28
C MET A 342 4.35 9.84 -11.75
N PHE A 343 4.23 9.70 -13.06
CA PHE A 343 4.17 8.44 -13.79
C PHE A 343 5.20 8.50 -14.91
N ILE A 344 6.06 7.49 -15.01
CA ILE A 344 7.17 7.44 -15.97
C ILE A 344 7.13 6.09 -16.66
N GLY A 345 6.98 6.10 -17.97
CA GLY A 345 7.00 4.90 -18.80
C GLY A 345 6.21 5.09 -20.09
N PRO A 346 6.20 4.08 -20.97
CA PRO A 346 6.96 2.83 -20.85
C PRO A 346 8.48 3.07 -20.94
N LEU A 347 9.26 2.32 -20.16
CA LEU A 347 10.72 2.27 -20.20
C LEU A 347 11.16 0.88 -20.63
N SER A 348 12.15 0.76 -21.51
CA SER A 348 12.83 -0.52 -21.71
C SER A 348 13.61 -0.92 -20.44
N PHE A 349 13.85 -2.22 -20.26
CA PHE A 349 14.74 -2.70 -19.20
C PHE A 349 16.14 -2.04 -19.29
N ALA A 350 16.66 -1.87 -20.50
CA ALA A 350 17.97 -1.27 -20.73
C ALA A 350 18.03 0.20 -20.26
N GLU A 351 17.03 1.03 -20.57
CA GLU A 351 16.97 2.42 -20.10
C GLU A 351 16.88 2.52 -18.58
N LEU A 352 16.01 1.70 -17.97
CA LEU A 352 15.84 1.68 -16.52
C LEU A 352 17.13 1.22 -15.82
N HIS A 353 17.75 0.15 -16.32
CA HIS A 353 18.98 -0.37 -15.77
C HIS A 353 20.15 0.61 -15.95
N ALA A 354 20.27 1.25 -17.11
CA ALA A 354 21.29 2.28 -17.36
C ALA A 354 21.16 3.45 -16.37
N HIS A 355 19.93 3.89 -16.08
CA HIS A 355 19.67 4.90 -15.06
C HIS A 355 20.06 4.42 -13.66
N ASN A 356 19.58 3.26 -13.24
CA ASN A 356 19.83 2.72 -11.91
C ASN A 356 21.32 2.41 -11.65
N SER A 357 22.09 2.09 -12.69
CA SER A 357 23.53 1.84 -12.61
C SER A 357 24.39 3.10 -12.76
N GLY A 358 23.80 4.24 -13.08
CA GLY A 358 24.52 5.50 -13.35
C GLY A 358 25.29 5.51 -14.68
N VAL A 359 25.07 4.52 -15.55
CA VAL A 359 25.70 4.44 -16.88
C VAL A 359 25.04 5.40 -17.88
N GLY A 360 23.75 5.67 -17.72
CA GLY A 360 23.00 6.63 -18.51
C GLY A 360 21.96 7.36 -17.67
N GLU A 361 21.42 8.46 -18.17
CA GLU A 361 20.38 9.21 -17.47
C GLU A 361 19.08 9.22 -18.29
N HIS A 362 17.99 8.69 -17.71
CA HIS A 362 16.65 8.89 -18.25
C HIS A 362 16.04 10.15 -17.63
N SER A 363 15.64 11.11 -18.47
CA SER A 363 15.21 12.45 -18.04
C SER A 363 14.06 12.45 -17.03
N GLY A 364 13.06 11.57 -17.22
CA GLY A 364 11.94 11.43 -16.30
C GLY A 364 12.34 10.88 -14.94
N LEU A 365 13.29 9.94 -14.90
CA LEU A 365 13.78 9.38 -13.65
C LEU A 365 14.71 10.37 -12.94
N ALA A 366 15.54 11.10 -13.67
CA ALA A 366 16.35 12.19 -13.11
C ALA A 366 15.49 13.31 -12.51
N GLU A 367 14.36 13.65 -13.14
CA GLU A 367 13.39 14.59 -12.58
C GLU A 367 12.76 14.08 -11.28
N LEU A 368 12.44 12.79 -11.22
CA LEU A 368 11.97 12.16 -10.00
C LEU A 368 13.01 12.25 -8.87
N GLU A 369 14.27 11.94 -9.17
CA GLU A 369 15.36 12.02 -8.19
C GLU A 369 15.56 13.45 -7.66
N ARG A 370 15.45 14.48 -8.51
CA ARG A 370 15.51 15.89 -8.10
C ARG A 370 14.40 16.30 -7.14
N ARG A 371 13.26 15.60 -7.14
CA ARG A 371 12.13 15.86 -6.24
C ARG A 371 12.26 15.17 -4.88
N ARG A 372 13.30 14.37 -4.67
CA ARG A 372 13.54 13.74 -3.38
C ARG A 372 14.15 14.75 -2.41
N PHE A 373 13.52 14.88 -1.26
CA PHE A 373 14.05 15.73 -0.18
C PHE A 373 14.96 14.92 0.74
N GLY A 374 14.73 13.60 0.91
CA GLY A 374 15.61 12.71 1.67
C GLY A 374 15.74 13.02 3.17
N VAL A 375 14.95 13.97 3.69
CA VAL A 375 15.17 14.59 5.01
C VAL A 375 14.64 13.75 6.17
N VAL A 376 13.61 12.94 5.96
CA VAL A 376 12.89 12.33 7.08
C VAL A 376 13.06 10.81 7.10
N LYS A 377 14.03 10.34 7.87
CA LYS A 377 14.16 8.92 8.22
C LYS A 377 13.30 8.63 9.46
N PRO A 378 12.35 7.69 9.42
CA PRO A 378 11.59 7.30 10.59
C PRO A 378 12.55 6.86 11.71
N VAL A 379 12.30 7.31 12.94
CA VAL A 379 13.15 7.04 14.13
C VAL A 379 13.29 5.53 14.41
N SER A 380 12.33 4.71 13.98
CA SER A 380 12.45 3.26 14.03
C SER A 380 11.60 2.57 12.95
N PHE A 381 12.26 2.10 11.88
CA PHE A 381 11.66 1.12 10.97
C PHE A 381 12.61 -0.05 10.80
N GLN A 382 12.43 -1.07 11.63
CA GLN A 382 12.91 -2.43 11.40
C GLN A 382 11.68 -3.32 11.21
N PHE A 383 11.13 -3.35 9.99
CA PHE A 383 10.40 -4.53 9.56
C PHE A 383 11.40 -5.38 8.78
N THR A 384 11.88 -6.45 9.42
CA THR A 384 12.51 -7.56 8.71
C THR A 384 11.49 -8.10 7.71
N SER A 385 11.88 -8.29 6.46
CA SER A 385 10.98 -8.87 5.45
C SER A 385 10.44 -10.19 5.99
N ILE A 386 9.11 -10.33 6.04
CA ILE A 386 8.45 -11.59 6.39
C ILE A 386 8.39 -12.45 5.12
N LEU A 387 9.54 -12.73 4.53
CA LEU A 387 9.67 -13.86 3.61
C LEU A 387 9.94 -15.07 4.50
N GLY A 388 8.85 -15.77 4.82
CA GLY A 388 8.81 -16.83 5.83
C GLY A 388 9.94 -17.84 5.73
N THR A 389 10.77 -17.88 6.76
CA THR A 389 11.33 -19.14 7.24
C THR A 389 10.18 -19.91 7.91
N ASN A 390 10.01 -21.17 7.52
CA ASN A 390 9.04 -22.10 8.07
C ASN A 390 8.87 -21.97 9.58
N GLY A 391 7.61 -21.90 10.03
CA GLY A 391 7.15 -22.25 11.37
C GLY A 391 8.04 -21.83 12.54
N GLY A 392 7.92 -20.58 12.97
CA GLY A 392 8.48 -20.13 14.24
C GLY A 392 7.96 -18.76 14.60
N LEU A 393 7.34 -18.63 15.78
CA LEU A 393 6.99 -17.36 16.41
C LEU A 393 8.22 -16.44 16.39
N VAL A 394 8.16 -15.34 15.62
CA VAL A 394 9.19 -14.31 15.64
C VAL A 394 8.95 -13.42 16.85
N GLN A 395 9.68 -13.65 17.94
CA GLN A 395 9.81 -12.69 19.03
C GLN A 395 10.79 -11.59 18.60
N GLY A 396 10.29 -10.37 18.40
CA GLY A 396 11.12 -9.19 18.14
C GLY A 396 11.86 -8.75 19.41
N GLY A 397 13.16 -9.01 19.47
CA GLY A 397 14.04 -8.49 20.52
C GLY A 397 14.69 -7.17 20.10
N THR A 398 14.46 -6.11 20.85
CA THR A 398 15.18 -4.84 20.74
C THR A 398 16.62 -5.04 21.25
N LYS A 399 17.62 -4.84 20.38
CA LYS A 399 19.01 -4.69 20.80
C LYS A 399 19.26 -3.23 21.17
N ASP A 400 19.60 -2.99 22.43
CA ASP A 400 20.12 -1.72 22.95
C ASP A 400 21.37 -1.29 22.18
N LEU A 401 21.31 -0.10 21.59
CA LEU A 401 22.47 0.63 21.09
C LEU A 401 22.81 1.73 22.10
N SER A 402 23.48 1.35 23.18
CA SER A 402 24.12 2.29 24.10
C SER A 402 25.52 1.81 24.47
N LYS A 403 26.46 1.90 23.52
CA LYS A 403 27.91 2.01 23.80
C LYS A 403 28.61 2.76 22.67
N SER A 404 28.76 4.07 22.86
CA SER A 404 29.87 4.91 22.39
C SER A 404 30.11 5.97 23.45
#